data_AF-A0A524EIL3-F1
#
_entry.id   AF-A0A524EIL3-F1
#
_cell.length_a   1.000
_cell.length_b   1.000
_cell.length_c   1.000
_cell.angle_alpha   90.00
_cell.angle_beta   90.00
_cell.angle_gamma   90.00
#
_symmetry.space_group_name_H-M   'P 1'
#
loop_
_entity.id
_entity.type
_entity.pdbx_description
1 polymer ?
#
loop_
_entity_poly.entity_id
_entity_poly.type
_entity_poly.pdbx_seq_one_letter_code
_entity_poly.pdbx_strand_id
1 'polypeptide(L)'
;MGLEGLTQFELIQGFVGIINLAITTIVALKILSKYFTHKKVELLTVGLMMFFVTSAWWGSAFAFIFYAFFAYELSDFAYIFISYGLVSLSSIFWFYSFGYLVYPKSKWKIVGVWLAISIIYTIFFMYFLFTNISLLAIRVTRFDSETKTFVSAYVLLSLLASLLAQYIFFRRSSGSEDKIVKWKGRFIFLGYIIFLIGGILDSVVQLTPITLFITRVLLAGSSIVSYIGWTMPEKIANWLMKK
;
A
#
# COMPACT_ATOMS: atom_id res chain seq x y z
N MET A 1 -19.33 -21.90 14.91
CA MET A 1 -18.94 -20.81 13.96
C MET A 1 -17.57 -21.15 13.37
N GLY A 2 -17.14 -20.54 12.25
CA GLY A 2 -15.86 -20.89 11.61
C GLY A 2 -14.61 -20.73 12.51
N LEU A 3 -14.73 -19.94 13.59
CA LEU A 3 -13.65 -19.67 14.53
C LEU A 3 -13.14 -20.89 15.33
N GLU A 4 -13.96 -21.92 15.53
CA GLU A 4 -13.61 -23.09 16.36
C GLU A 4 -12.47 -23.93 15.76
N GLY A 5 -12.26 -23.84 14.45
CA GLY A 5 -11.20 -24.57 13.73
C GLY A 5 -9.92 -23.78 13.50
N LEU A 6 -9.78 -22.59 14.12
CA LEU A 6 -8.61 -21.72 13.94
C LEU A 6 -7.61 -21.86 15.07
N THR A 7 -6.34 -21.85 14.71
CA THR A 7 -5.25 -21.72 15.67
C THR A 7 -5.24 -20.33 16.31
N GLN A 8 -4.64 -20.19 17.49
CA GLN A 8 -4.46 -18.87 18.13
C GLN A 8 -3.71 -17.89 17.23
N PHE A 9 -2.72 -18.38 16.48
CA PHE A 9 -1.97 -17.56 15.53
C PHE A 9 -2.86 -17.05 14.39
N GLU A 10 -3.67 -17.91 13.79
CA GLU A 10 -4.61 -17.54 12.73
C GLU A 10 -5.66 -16.52 13.19
N LEU A 11 -6.14 -16.64 14.44
CA LEU A 11 -7.04 -15.66 15.04
C LEU A 11 -6.34 -14.29 15.15
N ILE A 12 -5.12 -14.24 15.70
CA ILE A 12 -4.35 -13.00 15.82
C ILE A 12 -4.07 -12.41 14.43
N GLN A 13 -3.64 -13.23 13.48
CA GLN A 13 -3.38 -12.83 12.09
C GLN A 13 -4.62 -12.21 11.44
N GLY A 14 -5.77 -12.86 11.57
CA GLY A 14 -7.03 -12.38 11.04
C GLY A 14 -7.47 -11.05 11.66
N PHE A 15 -7.56 -10.99 13.00
CA PHE A 15 -8.04 -9.79 13.69
C PHE A 15 -7.11 -8.59 13.48
N VAL A 16 -5.79 -8.77 13.68
CA VAL A 16 -4.82 -7.68 13.48
C VAL A 16 -4.76 -7.28 12.00
N GLY A 17 -4.88 -8.24 11.08
CA GLY A 17 -4.98 -8.00 9.65
C GLY A 17 -6.16 -7.11 9.27
N ILE A 18 -7.37 -7.43 9.76
CA ILE A 18 -8.58 -6.61 9.55
C ILE A 18 -8.39 -5.20 10.11
N ILE A 19 -7.92 -5.08 11.36
CA ILE A 19 -7.74 -3.77 12.01
C ILE A 19 -6.77 -2.91 11.19
N ASN A 20 -5.64 -3.49 10.79
CA ASN A 20 -4.66 -2.79 9.95
C ASN A 20 -5.26 -2.39 8.60
N LEU A 21 -5.98 -3.28 7.92
CA LEU A 21 -6.64 -2.98 6.66
C LEU A 21 -7.68 -1.86 6.82
N ALA A 22 -8.48 -1.87 7.89
CA ALA A 22 -9.46 -0.84 8.18
C ALA A 22 -8.80 0.52 8.40
N ILE A 23 -7.74 0.59 9.23
CA ILE A 23 -7.02 1.84 9.49
C ILE A 23 -6.42 2.41 8.19
N THR A 24 -5.69 1.59 7.45
CA THR A 24 -5.02 2.02 6.21
C THR A 24 -6.04 2.45 5.13
N THR A 25 -7.14 1.72 5.00
CA THR A 25 -8.25 2.06 4.09
C THR A 25 -8.93 3.37 4.49
N ILE A 26 -9.28 3.54 5.77
CA ILE A 26 -9.89 4.79 6.27
C ILE A 26 -8.97 5.97 6.01
N VAL A 27 -7.66 5.82 6.23
CA VAL A 27 -6.67 6.86 5.91
C VAL A 27 -6.65 7.18 4.42
N ALA A 28 -6.56 6.18 3.55
CA ALA A 28 -6.55 6.37 2.10
C ALA A 28 -7.83 7.09 1.62
N LEU A 29 -8.99 6.66 2.11
CA LEU A 29 -10.29 7.29 1.82
C LEU A 29 -10.38 8.71 2.36
N LYS A 30 -9.81 9.00 3.54
CA LYS A 30 -9.76 10.38 4.06
C LYS A 30 -8.91 11.28 3.17
N ILE A 31 -7.74 10.83 2.70
CA ILE A 31 -6.92 11.60 1.75
C ILE A 31 -7.69 11.82 0.44
N LEU A 32 -8.30 10.77 -0.10
CA LEU A 32 -9.12 10.83 -1.30
C LEU A 32 -10.27 11.82 -1.14
N SER A 33 -10.99 11.79 -0.01
CA SER A 33 -12.13 12.67 0.26
C SER A 33 -11.76 14.16 0.22
N LYS A 34 -10.51 14.51 0.58
CA LYS A 34 -10.00 15.89 0.54
C LYS A 34 -9.89 16.45 -0.87
N TYR A 35 -9.86 15.60 -1.91
CA TYR A 35 -10.00 16.04 -3.29
C TYR A 35 -11.32 16.77 -3.52
N PHE A 36 -12.44 16.28 -2.97
CA PHE A 36 -13.75 16.88 -3.23
C PHE A 36 -13.87 18.29 -2.63
N THR A 37 -13.15 18.57 -1.54
CA THR A 37 -13.06 19.88 -0.91
C THR A 37 -12.05 20.81 -1.60
N HIS A 38 -10.84 20.34 -1.88
CA HIS A 38 -9.74 21.20 -2.34
C HIS A 38 -9.51 21.17 -3.86
N LYS A 39 -10.14 20.26 -4.59
CA LYS A 39 -10.02 20.05 -6.06
C LYS A 39 -8.58 19.84 -6.55
N LYS A 40 -7.70 19.35 -5.66
CA LYS A 40 -6.29 19.03 -5.93
C LYS A 40 -6.15 17.58 -6.38
N VAL A 41 -5.95 17.36 -7.68
CA VAL A 41 -5.93 16.02 -8.30
C VAL A 41 -4.92 15.08 -7.64
N GLU A 42 -3.79 15.62 -7.16
CA GLU A 42 -2.79 14.83 -6.43
C GLU A 42 -3.36 14.15 -5.17
N LEU A 43 -4.37 14.72 -4.51
CA LEU A 43 -5.00 14.09 -3.34
C LEU A 43 -5.85 12.89 -3.74
N LEU A 44 -6.52 12.97 -4.90
CA LEU A 44 -7.27 11.85 -5.46
C LEU A 44 -6.34 10.70 -5.81
N THR A 45 -5.28 10.98 -6.57
CA THR A 45 -4.37 9.94 -7.06
C THR A 45 -3.50 9.37 -5.95
N VAL A 46 -3.05 10.17 -4.97
CA VAL A 46 -2.38 9.63 -3.78
C VAL A 46 -3.32 8.79 -2.93
N GLY A 47 -4.57 9.22 -2.72
CA GLY A 47 -5.56 8.43 -1.98
C GLY A 47 -5.83 7.07 -2.65
N LEU A 48 -5.99 7.06 -3.98
CA LEU A 48 -6.13 5.82 -4.76
C LEU A 48 -4.87 4.95 -4.70
N MET A 49 -3.68 5.53 -4.84
CA MET A 49 -2.41 4.83 -4.67
C MET A 49 -2.34 4.13 -3.31
N MET A 50 -2.65 4.85 -2.23
CA MET A 50 -2.64 4.29 -0.88
C MET A 50 -3.73 3.23 -0.68
N PHE A 51 -4.88 3.36 -1.34
CA PHE A 51 -5.90 2.33 -1.31
C PHE A 51 -5.42 1.05 -2.01
N PHE A 52 -4.93 1.16 -3.25
CA PHE A 52 -4.49 0.00 -4.02
C PHE A 52 -3.20 -0.64 -3.52
N VAL A 53 -2.28 0.11 -2.88
CA VAL A 53 -1.08 -0.52 -2.27
C VAL A 53 -1.47 -1.45 -1.13
N THR A 54 -2.57 -1.17 -0.43
CA THR A 54 -3.05 -2.06 0.65
C THR A 54 -3.66 -3.36 0.14
N SER A 55 -3.90 -3.47 -1.19
CA SER A 55 -4.44 -4.70 -1.79
C SER A 55 -3.59 -5.92 -1.50
N ALA A 56 -2.27 -5.75 -1.31
CA ALA A 56 -1.34 -6.79 -0.87
C ALA A 56 -1.81 -7.59 0.36
N TRP A 57 -2.64 -6.99 1.23
CA TRP A 57 -3.17 -7.63 2.44
C TRP A 57 -4.68 -7.90 2.39
N TRP A 58 -5.36 -7.59 1.28
CA TRP A 58 -6.80 -7.79 1.15
C TRP A 58 -7.15 -9.27 1.17
N GLY A 59 -6.41 -10.15 0.48
CA GLY A 59 -6.73 -11.57 0.42
C GLY A 59 -6.73 -12.23 1.80
N SER A 60 -5.74 -11.90 2.64
CA SER A 60 -5.67 -12.36 4.04
C SER A 60 -6.87 -11.89 4.87
N ALA A 61 -7.19 -10.59 4.82
CA ALA A 61 -8.29 -10.03 5.59
C ALA A 61 -9.66 -10.58 5.12
N PHE A 62 -9.90 -10.62 3.81
CA PHE A 62 -11.15 -11.18 3.26
C PHE A 62 -11.25 -12.68 3.52
N ALA A 63 -10.18 -13.45 3.37
CA ALA A 63 -10.19 -14.87 3.70
C ALA A 63 -10.60 -15.11 5.16
N PHE A 64 -10.06 -14.33 6.09
CA PHE A 64 -10.43 -14.43 7.50
C PHE A 64 -11.90 -14.04 7.74
N ILE A 65 -12.40 -12.96 7.13
CA ILE A 65 -13.82 -12.56 7.24
C ILE A 65 -14.73 -13.68 6.72
N PHE A 66 -14.47 -14.18 5.51
CA PHE A 66 -15.30 -15.20 4.90
C PHE A 66 -15.31 -16.49 5.73
N TYR A 67 -14.14 -16.90 6.22
CA TYR A 67 -14.04 -18.10 7.04
C TYR A 67 -14.70 -17.93 8.42
N ALA A 68 -14.46 -16.81 9.11
CA ALA A 68 -14.99 -16.56 10.45
C ALA A 68 -16.53 -16.54 10.48
N PHE A 69 -17.15 -15.86 9.51
CA PHE A 69 -18.60 -15.63 9.49
C PHE A 69 -19.38 -16.68 8.70
N PHE A 70 -18.79 -17.28 7.66
CA PHE A 70 -19.50 -18.18 6.75
C PHE A 70 -18.89 -19.59 6.70
N ALA A 71 -17.81 -19.86 7.44
CA ALA A 71 -17.02 -21.08 7.32
C ALA A 71 -16.60 -21.38 5.86
N TYR A 72 -16.41 -20.31 5.08
CA TYR A 72 -16.07 -20.38 3.66
C TYR A 72 -14.58 -20.08 3.46
N GLU A 73 -13.86 -21.03 2.87
CA GLU A 73 -12.46 -20.85 2.49
C GLU A 73 -12.39 -20.29 1.06
N LEU A 74 -11.73 -19.14 0.88
CA LEU A 74 -11.53 -18.57 -0.45
C LEU A 74 -10.75 -19.55 -1.32
N SER A 75 -11.09 -19.63 -2.61
CA SER A 75 -10.25 -20.34 -3.57
C SER A 75 -8.91 -19.61 -3.73
N ASP A 76 -7.85 -20.35 -4.09
CA ASP A 76 -6.54 -19.75 -4.37
C ASP A 76 -6.62 -18.68 -5.45
N PHE A 77 -7.47 -18.90 -6.47
CA PHE A 77 -7.79 -17.92 -7.50
C PHE A 77 -8.28 -16.61 -6.89
N ALA A 78 -9.32 -16.65 -6.06
CA ALA A 78 -9.91 -15.46 -5.46
C ALA A 78 -8.93 -14.79 -4.49
N TYR A 79 -8.26 -15.56 -3.64
CA TYR A 79 -7.28 -15.06 -2.69
C TYR A 79 -6.15 -14.30 -3.40
N ILE A 80 -5.51 -14.92 -4.40
CA ILE A 80 -4.34 -14.36 -5.09
C ILE A 80 -4.73 -13.17 -5.96
N PHE A 81 -5.90 -13.23 -6.63
CA PHE A 81 -6.41 -12.10 -7.39
C PHE A 81 -6.64 -10.87 -6.51
N ILE A 82 -7.30 -11.05 -5.37
CA ILE A 82 -7.60 -9.97 -4.43
C ILE A 82 -6.31 -9.39 -3.82
N SER A 83 -5.33 -10.25 -3.49
CA SER A 83 -4.05 -9.82 -2.91
C SER A 83 -3.16 -9.05 -3.89
N TYR A 84 -3.09 -9.46 -5.15
CA TYR A 84 -2.03 -8.98 -6.05
C TYR A 84 -2.53 -8.41 -7.37
N GLY A 85 -3.75 -8.72 -7.80
CA GLY A 85 -4.25 -8.31 -9.11
C GLY A 85 -4.40 -6.80 -9.30
N LEU A 86 -4.57 -6.06 -8.19
CA LEU A 86 -4.78 -4.60 -8.21
C LEU A 86 -3.55 -3.80 -7.76
N VAL A 87 -2.44 -4.47 -7.41
CA VAL A 87 -1.24 -3.80 -6.91
C VAL A 87 -0.63 -2.87 -7.97
N SER A 88 -0.78 -3.19 -9.26
CA SER A 88 -0.23 -2.40 -10.34
C SER A 88 -0.89 -1.02 -10.51
N LEU A 89 -2.17 -0.91 -10.15
CA LEU A 89 -2.87 0.37 -10.16
C LEU A 89 -2.24 1.38 -9.20
N SER A 90 -1.71 0.90 -8.06
CA SER A 90 -1.02 1.76 -7.10
C SER A 90 0.15 2.50 -7.74
N SER A 91 1.00 1.79 -8.50
CA SER A 91 2.16 2.38 -9.19
C SER A 91 1.73 3.45 -10.19
N ILE A 92 0.69 3.20 -11.00
CA ILE A 92 0.18 4.20 -11.96
C ILE A 92 -0.23 5.49 -11.25
N PHE A 93 -1.01 5.38 -10.17
CA PHE A 93 -1.48 6.54 -9.43
C PHE A 93 -0.36 7.26 -8.67
N TRP A 94 0.62 6.52 -8.15
CA TRP A 94 1.82 7.10 -7.54
C TRP A 94 2.59 7.95 -8.54
N PHE A 95 2.94 7.36 -9.69
CA PHE A 95 3.77 8.02 -10.69
C PHE A 95 3.05 9.15 -11.43
N TYR A 96 1.71 9.11 -11.49
CA TYR A 96 0.92 10.28 -11.87
C TYR A 96 1.10 11.42 -10.87
N SER A 97 0.90 11.17 -9.57
CA SER A 97 1.01 12.18 -8.51
C SER A 97 2.42 12.79 -8.47
N PHE A 98 3.44 11.92 -8.52
CA PHE A 98 4.84 12.31 -8.58
C PHE A 98 5.13 13.15 -9.83
N GLY A 99 4.75 12.67 -11.02
CA GLY A 99 4.96 13.39 -12.27
C GLY A 99 4.28 14.75 -12.27
N TYR A 100 3.06 14.84 -11.73
CA TYR A 100 2.32 16.09 -11.63
C TYR A 100 2.99 17.10 -10.68
N LEU A 101 3.43 16.67 -9.50
CA LEU A 101 4.01 17.55 -8.48
C LEU A 101 5.47 17.91 -8.76
N VAL A 102 6.24 17.00 -9.34
CA VAL A 102 7.70 17.13 -9.49
C VAL A 102 8.07 17.49 -10.93
N TYR A 103 7.49 16.84 -11.93
CA TYR A 103 7.90 17.03 -13.33
C TYR A 103 6.69 17.33 -14.23
N PRO A 104 5.97 18.45 -14.01
CA PRO A 104 4.67 18.69 -14.66
C PRO A 104 4.74 18.66 -16.20
N LYS A 105 5.87 19.09 -16.79
CA LYS A 105 6.12 19.07 -18.25
C LYS A 105 6.33 17.64 -18.80
N SER A 106 6.82 16.72 -17.98
CA SER A 106 7.14 15.34 -18.37
C SER A 106 6.21 14.30 -17.74
N LYS A 107 5.15 14.74 -17.05
CA LYS A 107 4.25 13.85 -16.27
C LYS A 107 3.72 12.68 -17.11
N TRP A 108 3.30 12.95 -18.35
CA TRP A 108 2.73 11.92 -19.23
C TRP A 108 3.78 10.94 -19.75
N LYS A 109 5.05 11.36 -19.86
CA LYS A 109 6.15 10.45 -20.19
C LYS A 109 6.40 9.47 -19.03
N ILE A 110 6.43 9.99 -17.80
CA ILE A 110 6.60 9.18 -16.58
C ILE A 110 5.42 8.21 -16.42
N VAL A 111 4.19 8.71 -16.55
CA VAL A 111 2.96 7.90 -16.46
C VAL A 111 2.91 6.86 -17.58
N GLY A 112 3.29 7.22 -18.82
CA GLY A 112 3.28 6.30 -19.95
C GLY A 112 4.20 5.09 -19.75
N VAL A 113 5.39 5.30 -19.19
CA VAL A 113 6.31 4.20 -18.84
C VAL A 113 5.68 3.28 -17.79
N TRP A 114 5.13 3.85 -16.71
CA TRP A 114 4.53 3.03 -15.65
C TRP A 114 3.22 2.36 -16.06
N LEU A 115 2.46 2.99 -16.94
CA LEU A 115 1.27 2.39 -17.53
C LEU A 115 1.66 1.18 -18.38
N ALA A 116 2.68 1.29 -19.22
CA ALA A 116 3.17 0.16 -20.02
C ALA A 116 3.66 -1.00 -19.15
N ILE A 117 4.48 -0.72 -18.13
CA ILE A 117 4.96 -1.74 -17.17
C ILE A 117 3.77 -2.40 -16.44
N SER A 118 2.79 -1.61 -16.01
CA SER A 118 1.61 -2.11 -15.29
C SER A 118 0.70 -2.96 -16.18
N ILE A 119 0.52 -2.57 -17.44
CA ILE A 119 -0.25 -3.35 -18.42
C ILE A 119 0.44 -4.70 -18.68
N ILE A 120 1.76 -4.70 -18.89
CA ILE A 120 2.54 -5.93 -19.07
C ILE A 120 2.36 -6.84 -17.85
N TYR A 121 2.55 -6.30 -16.63
CA TYR A 121 2.32 -7.05 -15.41
C TYR A 121 0.90 -7.63 -15.34
N THR A 122 -0.13 -6.82 -15.57
CA THR A 122 -1.52 -7.26 -15.48
C THR A 122 -1.87 -8.32 -16.52
N ILE A 123 -1.36 -8.24 -17.75
CA ILE A 123 -1.56 -9.27 -18.79
C ILE A 123 -0.96 -10.60 -18.35
N PHE A 124 0.31 -10.61 -17.94
CA PHE A 124 0.98 -11.85 -17.49
C PHE A 124 0.40 -12.38 -16.18
N PHE A 125 0.04 -11.49 -15.25
CA PHE A 125 -0.65 -11.85 -14.02
C PHE A 125 -1.95 -12.58 -14.32
N MET A 126 -2.82 -12.01 -15.17
CA MET A 126 -4.07 -12.64 -15.56
C MET A 126 -3.83 -13.96 -16.29
N TYR A 127 -2.89 -14.00 -17.24
CA TYR A 127 -2.53 -15.23 -17.94
C TYR A 127 -2.13 -16.36 -16.98
N PHE A 128 -1.23 -16.09 -16.03
CA PHE A 128 -0.82 -17.08 -15.03
C PHE A 128 -1.94 -17.40 -14.04
N LEU A 129 -2.79 -16.45 -13.70
CA LEU A 129 -3.94 -16.67 -12.81
C LEU A 129 -4.91 -17.72 -13.39
N PHE A 130 -5.09 -17.76 -14.71
CA PHE A 130 -5.95 -18.74 -15.38
C PHE A 130 -5.24 -20.03 -15.81
N THR A 131 -3.91 -20.01 -15.97
CA THR A 131 -3.16 -21.17 -16.51
C THR A 131 -2.33 -21.91 -15.45
N ASN A 132 -1.64 -21.18 -14.56
CA ASN A 132 -0.81 -21.76 -13.51
C ASN A 132 -0.58 -20.74 -12.38
N ILE A 133 -1.50 -20.75 -11.41
CA ILE A 133 -1.50 -19.84 -10.25
C ILE A 133 -0.21 -19.95 -9.42
N SER A 134 0.43 -21.13 -9.40
CA SER A 134 1.66 -21.36 -8.61
C SER A 134 2.86 -20.52 -9.08
N LEU A 135 2.81 -19.96 -10.30
CA LEU A 135 3.81 -19.01 -10.80
C LEU A 135 3.67 -17.60 -10.19
N LEU A 136 2.52 -17.30 -9.59
CA LEU A 136 2.23 -16.02 -8.94
C LEU A 136 2.50 -16.07 -7.45
N ALA A 137 1.86 -17.01 -6.76
CA ALA A 137 1.97 -17.21 -5.33
C ALA A 137 1.52 -18.65 -4.96
N ILE A 138 1.96 -19.12 -3.80
CA ILE A 138 1.48 -20.38 -3.21
C ILE A 138 0.92 -20.07 -1.84
N ARG A 139 -0.31 -20.52 -1.58
CA ARG A 139 -0.94 -20.38 -0.27
C ARG A 139 -0.26 -21.33 0.72
N VAL A 140 0.30 -20.78 1.79
CA VAL A 140 1.03 -21.55 2.82
C VAL A 140 0.17 -21.83 4.05
N THR A 141 -0.75 -20.91 4.36
CA THR A 141 -1.77 -21.09 5.40
C THR A 141 -3.10 -20.58 4.90
N ARG A 142 -4.19 -20.77 5.64
CA ARG A 142 -5.52 -20.27 5.24
C ARG A 142 -5.55 -18.76 4.97
N PHE A 143 -4.67 -18.00 5.64
CA PHE A 143 -4.66 -16.54 5.60
C PHE A 143 -3.35 -15.95 5.10
N ASP A 144 -2.42 -16.78 4.62
CA ASP A 144 -1.09 -16.34 4.17
C ASP A 144 -0.64 -17.01 2.87
N SER A 145 0.15 -16.29 2.09
CA SER A 145 0.71 -16.79 0.84
C SER A 145 2.11 -16.29 0.60
N GLU A 146 2.94 -17.17 0.05
CA GLU A 146 4.27 -16.81 -0.44
C GLU A 146 4.20 -16.36 -1.89
N THR A 147 4.57 -15.12 -2.16
CA THR A 147 4.73 -14.61 -3.53
C THR A 147 5.91 -15.28 -4.23
N LYS A 148 5.73 -15.59 -5.52
CA LYS A 148 6.79 -16.14 -6.37
C LYS A 148 7.46 -15.05 -7.20
N THR A 149 8.52 -15.44 -7.90
CA THR A 149 9.45 -14.55 -8.59
C THR A 149 8.77 -13.50 -9.47
N PHE A 150 7.71 -13.86 -10.20
CA PHE A 150 7.02 -12.93 -11.08
C PHE A 150 6.40 -11.74 -10.31
N VAL A 151 5.59 -12.03 -9.28
CA VAL A 151 4.95 -11.00 -8.45
C VAL A 151 6.00 -10.23 -7.66
N SER A 152 6.95 -10.93 -7.03
CA SER A 152 8.01 -10.32 -6.23
C SER A 152 8.91 -9.40 -7.05
N ALA A 153 9.24 -9.74 -8.30
CA ALA A 153 10.01 -8.88 -9.19
C ALA A 153 9.29 -7.56 -9.51
N TYR A 154 7.98 -7.62 -9.80
CA TYR A 154 7.18 -6.42 -10.04
C TYR A 154 7.10 -5.52 -8.80
N VAL A 155 6.83 -6.13 -7.63
CA VAL A 155 6.74 -5.40 -6.36
C VAL A 155 8.09 -4.74 -6.04
N LEU A 156 9.21 -5.47 -6.17
CA LEU A 156 10.55 -4.94 -5.92
C LEU A 156 10.89 -3.78 -6.86
N LEU A 157 10.61 -3.91 -8.16
CA LEU A 157 10.79 -2.85 -9.14
C LEU A 157 9.97 -1.60 -8.77
N SER A 158 8.70 -1.80 -8.41
CA SER A 158 7.79 -0.72 -8.01
C SER A 158 8.26 -0.02 -6.73
N LEU A 159 8.74 -0.78 -5.73
CA LEU A 159 9.26 -0.24 -4.47
C LEU A 159 10.55 0.54 -4.66
N LEU A 160 11.51 0.04 -5.44
CA LEU A 160 12.77 0.73 -5.71
C LEU A 160 12.53 2.03 -6.47
N ALA A 161 11.72 2.00 -7.52
CA ALA A 161 11.42 3.21 -8.28
C ALA A 161 10.61 4.20 -7.45
N SER A 162 9.68 3.72 -6.60
CA SER A 162 8.92 4.58 -5.69
C SER A 162 9.82 5.21 -4.63
N LEU A 163 10.81 4.48 -4.10
CA LEU A 163 11.80 5.03 -3.17
C LEU A 163 12.61 6.15 -3.80
N LEU A 164 13.08 5.96 -5.04
CA LEU A 164 13.78 7.02 -5.78
C LEU A 164 12.88 8.24 -6.01
N ALA A 165 11.63 8.02 -6.42
CA ALA A 165 10.65 9.10 -6.61
C ALA A 165 10.36 9.86 -5.30
N GLN A 166 10.19 9.14 -4.20
CA GLN A 166 9.96 9.71 -2.87
C GLN A 166 11.16 10.52 -2.37
N TYR A 167 12.38 10.02 -2.59
CA TYR A 167 13.60 10.76 -2.27
C TYR A 167 13.72 12.06 -3.07
N ILE A 168 13.45 12.02 -4.39
CA ILE A 168 13.45 13.22 -5.24
C ILE A 168 12.39 14.21 -4.77
N PHE A 169 11.17 13.74 -4.48
CA PHE A 169 10.08 14.57 -3.96
C PHE A 169 10.46 15.23 -2.62
N PHE A 170 11.05 14.46 -1.70
CA PHE A 170 11.55 14.95 -0.42
C PHE A 170 12.62 16.04 -0.58
N ARG A 171 13.60 15.83 -1.46
CA ARG A 171 14.67 16.80 -1.73
C ARG A 171 14.11 18.12 -2.24
N ARG A 172 13.13 18.08 -3.14
CA ARG A 172 12.51 19.30 -3.69
C ARG A 172 11.62 20.02 -2.70
N SER A 173 10.77 19.28 -2.00
CA SER A 173 9.90 19.86 -0.97
C SER A 173 10.71 20.51 0.17
N SER A 174 11.84 19.90 0.55
CA SER A 174 12.75 20.46 1.56
C SER A 174 13.43 21.77 1.13
N GLY A 175 13.61 21.98 -0.18
CA GLY A 175 14.16 23.21 -0.75
C GLY A 175 13.14 24.32 -1.00
N SER A 176 11.84 24.07 -0.80
CA SER A 176 10.78 25.09 -0.99
C SER A 176 10.93 26.23 0.02
N GLU A 177 10.58 27.47 -0.32
CA GLU A 177 10.56 28.56 0.68
C GLU A 177 9.43 28.41 1.70
N ASP A 178 8.33 27.75 1.29
CA ASP A 178 7.17 27.50 2.14
C ASP A 178 7.47 26.43 3.21
N LYS A 179 7.46 26.85 4.48
CA LYS A 179 7.66 25.97 5.66
C LYS A 179 6.68 24.79 5.66
N ILE A 180 5.43 24.97 5.23
CA ILE A 180 4.42 23.90 5.19
C ILE A 180 4.84 22.83 4.19
N VAL A 181 5.28 23.24 2.99
CA VAL A 181 5.73 22.30 1.94
C VAL A 181 6.94 21.49 2.42
N LYS A 182 7.90 22.10 3.13
CA LYS A 182 9.05 21.39 3.73
C LYS A 182 8.58 20.28 4.67
N TRP A 183 7.66 20.59 5.58
CA TRP A 183 7.17 19.62 6.56
C TRP A 183 6.32 18.52 5.92
N LYS A 184 5.49 18.85 4.92
CA LYS A 184 4.77 17.84 4.13
C LYS A 184 5.72 16.82 3.53
N GLY A 185 6.78 17.30 2.87
CA GLY A 185 7.84 16.47 2.31
C GLY A 185 8.46 15.51 3.30
N ARG A 186 8.80 16.00 4.51
CA ARG A 186 9.38 15.20 5.60
C ARG A 186 8.44 14.09 6.08
N PHE A 187 7.18 14.41 6.35
CA PHE A 187 6.22 13.40 6.80
C PHE A 187 5.91 12.37 5.72
N ILE A 188 5.76 12.79 4.46
CA ILE A 188 5.53 11.84 3.34
C ILE A 188 6.72 10.87 3.22
N PHE A 189 7.95 11.38 3.26
CA PHE A 189 9.13 10.55 3.17
C PHE A 189 9.27 9.62 4.39
N LEU A 190 9.09 10.15 5.61
CA LEU A 190 9.13 9.35 6.83
C LEU A 190 8.07 8.24 6.81
N GLY A 191 6.83 8.55 6.42
CA GLY A 191 5.76 7.58 6.26
C GLY A 191 6.16 6.47 5.28
N TYR A 192 6.76 6.83 4.15
CA TYR A 192 7.24 5.86 3.17
C TYR A 192 8.39 4.97 3.69
N ILE A 193 9.33 5.52 4.46
CA ILE A 193 10.40 4.72 5.09
C ILE A 193 9.83 3.73 6.10
N ILE A 194 8.88 4.16 6.95
CA ILE A 194 8.20 3.26 7.89
C ILE A 194 7.45 2.16 7.13
N PHE A 195 6.77 2.51 6.03
CA PHE A 195 6.09 1.55 5.16
C PHE A 195 7.06 0.52 4.58
N LEU A 196 8.21 0.95 4.06
CA LEU A 196 9.23 0.06 3.52
C LEU A 196 9.77 -0.90 4.58
N ILE A 197 10.07 -0.40 5.77
CA ILE A 197 10.54 -1.25 6.88
C ILE A 197 9.45 -2.28 7.23
N GLY A 198 8.20 -1.84 7.36
CA GLY A 198 7.07 -2.73 7.62
C GLY A 198 6.90 -3.79 6.52
N GLY A 199 6.94 -3.39 5.25
CA GLY A 199 6.80 -4.32 4.12
C GLY A 199 7.94 -5.33 4.00
N ILE A 200 9.18 -4.91 4.28
CA ILE A 200 10.35 -5.82 4.32
C ILE A 200 10.20 -6.81 5.47
N LEU A 201 9.80 -6.35 6.67
CA LEU A 201 9.54 -7.24 7.80
C LEU A 201 8.43 -8.26 7.46
N ASP A 202 7.33 -7.82 6.84
CA ASP A 202 6.22 -8.69 6.42
C ASP A 202 6.66 -9.75 5.40
N SER A 203 7.60 -9.41 4.51
CA SER A 203 8.00 -10.28 3.38
C SER A 203 9.19 -11.21 3.68
N VAL A 204 10.07 -10.81 4.59
CA VAL A 204 11.36 -11.49 4.83
C VAL A 204 11.38 -12.22 6.17
N VAL A 205 10.69 -11.67 7.18
CA VAL A 205 10.71 -12.24 8.53
C VAL A 205 9.56 -13.21 8.68
N GLN A 206 9.84 -14.41 9.20
CA GLN A 206 8.79 -15.36 9.55
C GLN A 206 7.83 -14.71 10.56
N LEU A 207 6.56 -14.63 10.18
CA LEU A 207 5.52 -14.00 10.99
C LEU A 207 5.17 -14.87 12.20
N THR A 208 5.74 -14.52 13.34
CA THR A 208 5.28 -14.92 14.68
C THR A 208 4.24 -13.92 15.18
N PRO A 209 3.45 -14.22 16.24
CA PRO A 209 2.49 -13.25 16.78
C PRO A 209 3.09 -11.87 17.08
N ILE A 210 4.32 -11.83 17.60
CA ILE A 210 5.02 -10.60 17.97
C ILE A 210 5.47 -9.82 16.71
N THR A 211 6.13 -10.50 15.78
CA THR A 211 6.65 -9.86 14.55
C THR A 211 5.51 -9.41 13.63
N LEU A 212 4.42 -10.17 13.55
CA LEU A 212 3.18 -9.77 12.90
C LEU A 212 2.61 -8.49 13.53
N PHE A 213 2.48 -8.44 14.85
CA PHE A 213 1.96 -7.26 15.53
C PHE A 213 2.81 -6.02 15.25
N ILE A 214 4.15 -6.13 15.38
CA ILE A 214 5.09 -5.04 15.10
C ILE A 214 4.94 -4.56 13.65
N THR A 215 4.91 -5.50 12.71
CA THR A 215 4.77 -5.22 11.28
C THR A 215 3.47 -4.46 10.98
N ARG A 216 2.36 -4.87 11.58
CA ARG A 216 1.05 -4.23 11.40
C ARG A 216 1.00 -2.84 12.02
N VAL A 217 1.61 -2.64 13.20
CA VAL A 217 1.76 -1.31 13.82
C VAL A 217 2.58 -0.37 12.94
N LEU A 218 3.68 -0.85 12.35
CA LEU A 218 4.49 -0.06 11.41
C LEU A 218 3.68 0.32 10.16
N LEU A 219 2.99 -0.63 9.54
CA LEU A 219 2.19 -0.37 8.33
C LEU A 219 1.03 0.61 8.62
N ALA A 220 0.28 0.42 9.71
CA ALA A 220 -0.76 1.36 10.14
C ALA A 220 -0.18 2.74 10.45
N GLY A 221 0.92 2.79 11.21
CA GLY A 221 1.63 4.01 11.56
C GLY A 221 2.13 4.77 10.32
N SER A 222 2.68 4.05 9.34
CA SER A 222 3.14 4.62 8.07
C SER A 222 2.02 5.35 7.32
N SER A 223 0.80 4.80 7.35
CA SER A 223 -0.36 5.40 6.73
C SER A 223 -0.79 6.67 7.47
N ILE A 224 -0.81 6.64 8.81
CA ILE A 224 -1.13 7.82 9.63
C ILE A 224 -0.11 8.95 9.41
N VAL A 225 1.19 8.63 9.38
CA VAL A 225 2.26 9.59 9.10
C VAL A 225 2.11 10.17 7.69
N SER A 226 1.79 9.33 6.71
CA SER A 226 1.51 9.76 5.34
C SER A 226 0.28 10.66 5.24
N TYR A 227 -0.79 10.38 5.98
CA TYR A 227 -1.97 11.23 6.09
C TYR A 227 -1.61 12.65 6.56
N ILE A 228 -0.80 12.74 7.62
CA ILE A 228 -0.30 14.02 8.13
C ILE A 228 0.51 14.74 7.03
N GLY A 229 1.37 14.01 6.33
CA GLY A 229 2.18 14.57 5.24
C GLY A 229 1.36 15.13 4.07
N TRP A 230 0.34 14.42 3.61
CA TRP A 230 -0.48 14.87 2.47
C TRP A 230 -1.46 15.98 2.85
N THR A 231 -2.15 15.83 3.97
CA THR A 231 -3.21 16.76 4.36
C THR A 231 -2.69 17.96 5.14
N MET A 232 -1.62 17.81 5.91
CA MET A 232 -1.12 18.77 6.90
C MET A 232 -2.25 19.45 7.69
N PRO A 233 -2.85 18.75 8.67
CA PRO A 233 -3.92 19.30 9.48
C PRO A 233 -3.50 20.61 10.15
N GLU A 234 -4.40 21.59 10.22
CA GLU A 234 -4.11 22.95 10.74
C GLU A 234 -3.49 22.94 12.13
N LYS A 235 -3.95 22.05 13.02
CA LYS A 235 -3.37 21.91 14.38
C LYS A 235 -1.89 21.56 14.34
N ILE A 236 -1.49 20.64 13.46
CA ILE A 236 -0.10 20.22 13.27
C ILE A 236 0.70 21.33 12.60
N ALA A 237 0.12 21.97 11.57
CA ALA A 237 0.74 23.10 10.89
C ALA A 237 1.06 24.23 11.88
N ASN A 238 0.07 24.64 12.68
CA ASN A 238 0.22 25.71 13.67
C ASN A 238 1.25 25.35 14.75
N TRP A 239 1.28 24.09 15.21
CA TRP A 239 2.29 23.64 16.17
C TRP A 239 3.71 23.71 15.59
N LEU A 240 3.91 23.31 14.34
CA LEU A 240 5.22 23.35 13.67
C LEU A 240 5.67 24.76 13.28
N MET A 241 4.71 25.67 13.04
CA MET A 241 4.97 27.05 12.64
C MET A 241 5.09 28.02 13.83
N LYS A 242 4.73 27.61 15.06
CA LYS A 242 4.88 28.40 16.29
C LYS A 242 6.34 28.59 16.75
N LYS A 243 7.30 28.56 15.82
CA LYS A 243 8.72 28.84 16.02
C LYS A 243 9.23 29.86 15.00
#